data_AF-A0A484YCD3-F1
#
_entry.id   AF-A0A484YCD3-F1
#
_cell.length_a   1.000
_cell.length_b   1.000
_cell.length_c   1.000
_cell.angle_alpha   90.00
_cell.angle_beta   90.00
_cell.angle_gamma   90.00
#
_symmetry.space_group_name_H-M   'P 1'
#
loop_
_entity.id
_entity.type
_entity.pdbx_description
1 polymer ?
#
loop_
_entity_poly.entity_id
_entity_poly.type
_entity_poly.pdbx_seq_one_letter_code
_entity_poly.pdbx_strand_id
1 'polypeptide(L)'
;MTLETAFMLPVQDAQHSFRRLLKAMSEPGVIVALHQLKRGWQPLNIATTSVLLTLADNDTPVWLAAPLSNDIVNQSLRFHTNAPLVNQPKQATFAVTDEAISSEQLNAFPPALPLHQKRAQR
;
A
#
# COMPACT_ATOMS: atom_id res chain seq x y z
N MET A 1 -2.45 4.51 22.68
CA MET A 1 -2.24 3.97 21.33
C MET A 1 -3.59 3.99 20.64
N THR A 2 -3.71 4.67 19.51
CA THR A 2 -4.98 4.80 18.78
C THR A 2 -4.83 4.03 17.48
N LEU A 3 -5.52 2.91 17.36
CA LEU A 3 -5.49 2.03 16.20
C LEU A 3 -6.79 2.16 15.41
N GLU A 4 -6.70 2.21 14.09
CA GLU A 4 -7.85 2.08 13.21
C GLU A 4 -8.19 0.61 12.95
N THR A 5 -9.43 0.35 12.59
CA THR A 5 -9.88 -1.00 12.21
C THR A 5 -9.43 -1.38 10.80
N ALA A 6 -9.24 -2.67 10.55
CA ALA A 6 -8.91 -3.23 9.25
C ALA A 6 -10.15 -3.90 8.61
N PHE A 7 -9.94 -4.83 7.68
CA PHE A 7 -11.00 -5.65 7.11
C PHE A 7 -11.77 -6.44 8.19
N MET A 8 -13.10 -6.55 8.03
CA MET A 8 -13.95 -7.30 8.95
C MET A 8 -13.78 -8.81 8.76
N LEU A 9 -13.55 -9.25 7.52
CA LEU A 9 -13.27 -10.62 7.14
C LEU A 9 -11.91 -10.67 6.41
N PRO A 10 -10.78 -10.65 7.15
CA PRO A 10 -9.45 -10.36 6.58
C PRO A 10 -9.10 -11.18 5.34
N VAL A 11 -9.37 -12.50 5.37
CA VAL A 11 -9.05 -13.40 4.26
C VAL A 11 -9.92 -13.10 3.03
N GLN A 12 -11.24 -13.04 3.22
CA GLN A 12 -12.20 -12.87 2.13
C GLN A 12 -12.07 -11.47 1.50
N ASP A 13 -11.90 -10.45 2.34
CA ASP A 13 -11.84 -9.06 1.93
C ASP A 13 -10.53 -8.73 1.21
N ALA A 14 -9.40 -9.27 1.69
CA ALA A 14 -8.12 -9.16 1.01
C ALA A 14 -8.15 -9.90 -0.34
N GLN A 15 -8.68 -11.13 -0.39
CA GLN A 15 -8.81 -11.86 -1.66
C GLN A 15 -9.72 -11.14 -2.67
N HIS A 16 -10.83 -10.57 -2.21
CA HIS A 16 -11.70 -9.77 -3.06
C HIS A 16 -10.95 -8.56 -3.61
N SER A 17 -10.27 -7.82 -2.75
CA SER A 17 -9.49 -6.64 -3.13
C SER A 17 -8.36 -6.99 -4.11
N PHE A 18 -7.67 -8.11 -3.89
CA PHE A 18 -6.64 -8.63 -4.78
C PHE A 18 -7.19 -8.91 -6.18
N ARG A 19 -8.33 -9.59 -6.31
CA ARG A 19 -8.95 -9.86 -7.63
C ARG A 19 -9.33 -8.58 -8.37
N ARG A 20 -9.82 -7.57 -7.66
CA ARG A 20 -10.15 -6.27 -8.25
C ARG A 20 -8.88 -5.55 -8.71
N LEU A 21 -7.83 -5.55 -7.90
CA LEU A 21 -6.54 -4.98 -8.28
C LEU A 21 -5.93 -5.69 -9.49
N LEU A 22 -5.99 -7.02 -9.51
CA LEU A 22 -5.52 -7.82 -10.65
C LEU A 22 -6.25 -7.44 -11.94
N LYS A 23 -7.58 -7.27 -11.90
CA LYS A 23 -8.37 -6.79 -13.05
C LYS A 23 -7.90 -5.42 -13.56
N ALA A 24 -7.68 -4.46 -12.66
CA ALA A 24 -7.22 -3.12 -13.03
C ALA A 24 -5.81 -3.13 -13.63
N MET A 25 -4.92 -3.99 -13.11
CA MET A 25 -3.55 -4.12 -13.57
C MET A 25 -3.44 -4.92 -14.89
N SER A 26 -4.30 -5.93 -15.10
CA SER A 26 -4.30 -6.74 -16.31
C SER A 26 -5.01 -6.08 -17.49
N GLU A 27 -5.93 -5.15 -17.20
CA GLU A 27 -6.69 -4.40 -18.21
C GLU A 27 -6.56 -2.89 -17.92
N PRO A 28 -5.44 -2.26 -18.31
CA PRO A 28 -5.19 -0.85 -18.06
C PRO A 28 -6.34 0.04 -18.56
N GLY A 29 -6.75 1.00 -17.72
CA GLY A 29 -7.90 1.89 -17.98
C GLY A 29 -9.22 1.40 -17.38
N VAL A 30 -9.32 0.14 -16.94
CA VAL A 30 -10.51 -0.35 -16.23
C VAL A 30 -10.54 0.19 -14.80
N ILE A 31 -11.56 0.99 -14.50
CA ILE A 31 -11.83 1.48 -13.14
C ILE A 31 -12.52 0.37 -12.34
N VAL A 32 -11.93 0.03 -11.19
CA VAL A 32 -12.49 -0.93 -10.24
C VAL A 32 -12.79 -0.25 -8.92
N ALA A 33 -13.76 -0.78 -8.19
CA ALA A 33 -14.11 -0.29 -6.87
C ALA A 33 -13.77 -1.31 -5.78
N LEU A 34 -13.32 -0.80 -4.63
CA LEU A 34 -12.93 -1.55 -3.43
C LEU A 34 -13.85 -1.11 -2.28
N HIS A 35 -14.75 -1.99 -1.84
CA HIS A 35 -15.84 -1.63 -0.91
C HIS A 35 -15.78 -2.36 0.44
N GLN A 36 -14.79 -3.23 0.66
CA GLN A 36 -14.75 -4.07 1.86
C GLN A 36 -14.41 -3.27 3.12
N LEU A 37 -13.71 -2.15 2.95
CA LEU A 37 -13.55 -1.14 4.00
C LEU A 37 -14.64 -0.08 3.92
N LYS A 38 -15.20 0.27 5.07
CA LYS A 38 -16.19 1.36 5.19
C LYS A 38 -15.53 2.74 5.22
N ARG A 39 -14.30 2.83 5.73
CA ARG A 39 -13.50 4.06 5.86
C ARG A 39 -12.02 3.73 5.69
N GLY A 40 -11.27 4.64 5.07
CA GLY A 40 -9.80 4.55 5.02
C GLY A 40 -9.17 5.18 6.25
N TRP A 41 -7.92 4.80 6.54
CA TRP A 41 -7.13 5.37 7.63
C TRP A 41 -6.71 6.79 7.27
N GLN A 42 -7.49 7.79 7.68
CA GLN A 42 -7.30 9.17 7.23
C GLN A 42 -5.85 9.66 7.46
N PRO A 43 -5.25 10.34 6.46
CA PRO A 43 -5.86 10.85 5.21
C PRO A 43 -5.89 9.83 4.06
N LEU A 44 -5.50 8.57 4.28
CA LEU A 44 -5.58 7.55 3.24
C LEU A 44 -7.04 7.25 2.90
N ASN A 45 -7.36 7.22 1.61
CA ASN A 45 -8.68 6.86 1.13
C ASN A 45 -8.91 5.34 1.25
N ILE A 46 -10.16 4.91 1.05
CA ILE A 46 -10.58 3.51 1.15
C ILE A 46 -9.76 2.60 0.23
N ALA A 47 -9.47 3.04 -0.99
CA ALA A 47 -8.74 2.23 -1.96
C ALA A 47 -7.28 2.04 -1.53
N THR A 48 -6.59 3.11 -1.13
CA THR A 48 -5.21 3.07 -0.64
C THR A 48 -5.07 2.16 0.57
N THR A 49 -5.96 2.32 1.58
CA THR A 49 -5.93 1.44 2.76
C THR A 49 -6.22 -0.02 2.38
N SER A 50 -7.18 -0.27 1.48
CA SER A 50 -7.51 -1.62 1.03
C SER A 50 -6.34 -2.29 0.31
N VAL A 51 -5.60 -1.56 -0.52
CA VAL A 51 -4.42 -2.08 -1.23
C VAL A 51 -3.31 -2.43 -0.25
N LEU A 52 -3.01 -1.55 0.71
CA LEU A 52 -1.99 -1.81 1.73
C LEU A 52 -2.36 -3.02 2.59
N LEU A 53 -3.60 -3.13 3.06
CA LEU A 53 -4.06 -4.30 3.82
C LEU A 53 -4.05 -5.61 3.01
N THR A 54 -4.08 -5.51 1.69
CA THR A 54 -4.11 -6.69 0.81
C THR A 54 -2.71 -7.16 0.43
N LEU A 55 -1.76 -6.23 0.25
CA LEU A 55 -0.47 -6.51 -0.36
C LEU A 55 0.73 -6.23 0.53
N ALA A 56 0.62 -5.32 1.49
CA ALA A 56 1.73 -4.99 2.35
C ALA A 56 1.87 -6.05 3.46
N ASP A 57 3.10 -6.45 3.66
CA ASP A 57 3.56 -7.36 4.70
C ASP A 57 4.98 -6.99 5.17
N ASN A 58 5.53 -7.79 6.09
CA ASN A 58 6.86 -7.59 6.68
C ASN A 58 8.01 -7.50 5.67
N ASP A 59 7.85 -8.05 4.46
CA ASP A 59 8.89 -8.09 3.43
C ASP A 59 8.75 -6.95 2.41
N THR A 60 7.75 -6.08 2.60
CA THR A 60 7.43 -4.99 1.68
C THR A 60 7.52 -3.61 2.36
N PRO A 61 8.72 -3.01 2.43
CA PRO A 61 8.87 -1.68 3.00
C PRO A 61 7.93 -0.64 2.37
N VAL A 62 7.27 0.16 3.20
CA VAL A 62 6.32 1.20 2.78
C VAL A 62 6.89 2.59 3.07
N TRP A 63 6.89 3.46 2.06
CA TRP A 63 7.13 4.89 2.22
C TRP A 63 5.82 5.66 2.07
N LEU A 64 5.56 6.58 3.01
CA LEU A 64 4.43 7.49 2.98
C LEU A 64 4.96 8.91 2.81
N ALA A 65 4.39 9.66 1.86
CA ALA A 65 4.66 11.09 1.73
C ALA A 65 4.24 11.82 3.02
N ALA A 66 4.92 12.92 3.35
CA ALA A 66 4.70 13.66 4.59
C ALA A 66 3.22 14.06 4.84
N PRO A 67 2.44 14.53 3.85
CA PRO A 67 1.02 14.86 4.06
C PRO A 67 0.15 13.66 4.44
N LEU A 68 0.59 12.44 4.09
CA LEU A 68 -0.15 11.20 4.31
C LEU A 68 0.29 10.42 5.54
N SER A 69 1.39 10.83 6.16
CA SER A 69 1.97 10.17 7.34
C SER A 69 1.50 10.85 8.62
N ASN A 70 0.85 10.08 9.49
CA ASN A 70 0.55 10.47 10.87
C ASN A 70 0.63 9.24 11.79
N ASP A 71 0.60 9.47 13.11
CA ASP A 71 0.77 8.40 14.08
C ASP A 71 -0.29 7.30 13.97
N ILE A 72 -1.54 7.65 13.65
CA ILE A 72 -2.63 6.69 13.53
C ILE A 72 -2.40 5.77 12.32
N VAL A 73 -2.08 6.34 11.16
CA VAL A 73 -1.74 5.58 9.94
C VAL A 73 -0.53 4.70 10.20
N ASN A 74 0.52 5.27 10.79
CA ASN A 74 1.79 4.60 11.02
C ASN A 74 1.69 3.44 12.02
N GLN A 75 0.86 3.59 13.06
CA GLN A 75 0.61 2.52 14.04
C GLN A 75 -0.31 1.45 13.45
N SER A 76 -1.37 1.85 12.75
CA SER A 76 -2.32 0.90 12.13
C SER A 76 -1.65 0.06 11.06
N LEU A 77 -0.81 0.66 10.21
CA LEU A 77 -0.07 -0.06 9.18
C LEU A 77 0.88 -1.08 9.80
N ARG A 78 1.69 -0.69 10.79
CA ARG A 78 2.58 -1.64 11.51
C ARG A 78 1.79 -2.76 12.17
N PHE A 79 0.69 -2.45 12.86
CA PHE A 79 -0.08 -3.45 13.59
C PHE A 79 -0.76 -4.46 12.65
N HIS A 80 -1.39 -4.00 11.58
CA HIS A 80 -2.19 -4.87 10.70
C HIS A 80 -1.40 -5.59 9.62
N THR A 81 -0.25 -5.04 9.21
CA THR A 81 0.54 -5.59 8.09
C THR A 81 1.95 -6.03 8.50
N ASN A 82 2.45 -5.55 9.65
CA ASN A 82 3.85 -5.68 10.04
C ASN A 82 4.85 -5.09 9.03
N ALA A 83 4.40 -4.29 8.05
CA ALA A 83 5.27 -3.75 7.03
C ALA A 83 6.25 -2.71 7.60
N PRO A 84 7.55 -2.77 7.23
CA PRO A 84 8.54 -1.78 7.64
C PRO A 84 8.18 -0.40 7.06
N LEU A 85 8.09 0.62 7.91
CA LEU A 85 7.98 2.01 7.43
C LEU A 85 9.37 2.59 7.22
N VAL A 86 9.62 3.09 6.01
CA VAL A 86 10.91 3.67 5.61
C VAL A 86 10.78 5.16 5.33
N ASN A 87 11.86 5.90 5.56
CA ASN A 87 11.86 7.36 5.43
C ASN A 87 12.26 7.84 4.03
N GLN A 88 12.86 6.97 3.20
CA GLN A 88 13.35 7.34 1.87
C GLN A 88 12.59 6.58 0.77
N PRO A 89 12.10 7.27 -0.29
CA PRO A 89 11.42 6.65 -1.43
C PRO A 89 12.16 5.44 -2.02
N LYS A 90 13.50 5.54 -2.14
CA LYS A 90 14.36 4.51 -2.72
C LYS A 90 14.40 3.18 -1.97
N GLN A 91 13.95 3.16 -0.72
CA GLN A 91 13.91 1.97 0.13
C GLN A 91 12.57 1.25 0.06
N ALA A 92 11.58 1.84 -0.61
CA ALA A 92 10.20 1.38 -0.58
C ALA A 92 9.92 0.32 -1.66
N THR A 93 9.13 -0.69 -1.29
CA THR A 93 8.40 -1.53 -2.24
C THR A 93 7.06 -0.90 -2.60
N PHE A 94 6.38 -0.30 -1.62
CA PHE A 94 5.17 0.49 -1.84
C PHE A 94 5.41 1.96 -1.46
N ALA A 95 5.10 2.85 -2.39
CA ALA A 95 5.12 4.29 -2.17
C ALA A 95 3.70 4.84 -2.20
N VAL A 96 3.33 5.63 -1.20
CA VAL A 96 2.00 6.25 -1.10
C VAL A 96 2.19 7.76 -1.02
N THR A 97 1.64 8.48 -1.99
CA THR A 97 1.75 9.93 -2.14
C THR A 97 0.44 10.51 -2.65
N ASP A 98 0.30 11.82 -2.55
CA ASP A 98 -0.73 12.61 -3.22
C ASP A 98 -0.15 13.34 -4.46
N GLU A 99 -0.94 14.27 -5.00
CA GLU A 99 -0.58 15.08 -6.17
C GLU A 99 0.62 16.00 -5.94
N ALA A 100 1.05 16.21 -4.69
CA ALA A 100 2.17 17.08 -4.33
C ALA A 100 3.54 16.37 -4.39
N ILE A 101 3.63 15.16 -4.97
CA ILE A 101 4.90 14.45 -5.15
C ILE A 101 5.89 15.28 -5.97
N SER A 102 7.12 15.41 -5.48
CA SER A 102 8.19 16.11 -6.19
C SER A 102 8.86 15.24 -7.26
N SER A 103 9.47 15.87 -8.27
CA SER A 103 10.24 15.16 -9.30
C SER A 103 11.39 14.35 -8.68
N GLU A 104 12.05 14.90 -7.66
CA GLU A 104 13.13 14.22 -6.94
C GLU A 104 12.63 12.96 -6.23
N GLN A 105 11.45 13.02 -5.60
CA GLN A 105 10.83 11.86 -4.96
C GLN A 105 10.44 10.79 -5.97
N LEU A 106 9.83 11.20 -7.09
CA LEU A 106 9.42 10.30 -8.16
C LEU A 106 10.62 9.57 -8.79
N ASN A 107 11.71 10.31 -9.06
CA ASN A 107 12.94 9.75 -9.63
C ASN A 107 13.74 8.90 -8.63
N ALA A 108 13.46 9.00 -7.33
CA ALA A 108 14.13 8.24 -6.30
C ALA A 108 13.56 6.82 -6.12
N PHE A 109 12.40 6.50 -6.69
CA PHE A 109 11.84 5.15 -6.56
C PHE A 109 12.73 4.12 -7.28
N PRO A 110 12.87 2.90 -6.69
CA PRO A 110 13.68 1.87 -7.32
C PRO A 110 13.06 1.48 -8.67
N PRO A 111 13.87 1.29 -9.73
CA PRO A 111 13.38 0.77 -10.99
C PRO A 111 12.85 -0.66 -10.81
N ALA A 112 11.94 -1.08 -11.69
CA ALA A 112 11.43 -2.45 -11.66
C ALA A 112 12.60 -3.45 -11.73
N LEU A 113 12.68 -4.35 -10.74
CA LEU A 113 13.67 -5.41 -10.75
C LEU A 113 13.49 -6.29 -12.00
N PRO A 114 14.58 -6.68 -12.68
CA PRO A 114 14.51 -7.59 -13.81
C PRO A 114 13.80 -8.89 -13.45
N LEU A 115 12.93 -9.39 -14.34
CA LEU A 115 12.06 -10.57 -14.11
C LEU A 115 12.80 -11.82 -13.60
N HIS A 116 14.08 -11.96 -13.91
CA HIS A 116 14.91 -13.11 -13.52
C HIS A 116 15.37 -13.08 -12.04
N GLN A 117 15.36 -11.92 -11.37
CA GLN A 117 15.77 -11.82 -9.97
C GLN A 117 14.65 -12.10 -8.96
N LYS A 118 13.37 -12.10 -9.39
CA LYS A 118 12.23 -12.38 -8.49
C LYS A 118 12.17 -13.83 -7.97
N ARG A 119 12.87 -14.78 -8.59
CA ARG A 119 12.83 -16.20 -8.21
C ARG A 119 13.87 -16.62 -7.17
N ALA A 120 14.88 -15.79 -6.89
CA ALA A 120 16.01 -16.18 -6.05
C ALA A 120 15.84 -15.86 -4.55
N GLN A 121 14.70 -15.31 -4.14
CA GLN A 121 14.44 -14.86 -2.75
C GLN A 121 13.17 -15.47 -2.15
N ARG A 122 12.70 -16.61 -2.66
CA ARG A 122 11.61 -17.40 -2.05
C ARG A 122 12.12 -18.77 -1.65
#